data_AF-A0A9E3V369-F1
#
_entry.id   AF-A0A9E3V369-F1
#
_cell.length_a   1.000
_cell.length_b   1.000
_cell.length_c   1.000
_cell.angle_alpha   90.00
_cell.angle_beta   90.00
_cell.angle_gamma   90.00
#
_symmetry.space_group_name_H-M   'P 1'
#
loop_
_entity.id
_entity.type
_entity.pdbx_description
1 polymer ?
#
loop_
_entity_poly.entity_id
_entity_poly.type
_entity_poly.pdbx_seq_one_letter_code
_entity_poly.pdbx_strand_id
1 'polypeptide(L)'
;LVGAGALALAALTGLTVVVLGPETYRAYIQDVLPEIHWFRVGWNNASLMGFWSRLFDPAPERERLRSRTEPLLYSPALARAGAWLSSALVVAVLAWVVRRVRARADEDLAFGLAVTAMLLISPIAWDHYFLLLLVPLTVVWLGLPPSRWAKLSLLAIVLTLWLNPAVLWTAFDLGGRVARPIHALTVLSCPMYALLGLFSLGILELNGGSRGMGPASSASGDNTQMAGGSD
;
A
#
# COMPACT_ATOMS: atom_id res chain seq x y z
N LEU A 1 -16.49 -1.62 15.15
CA LEU A 1 -15.38 -0.86 14.51
C LEU A 1 -15.82 -0.18 13.20
N VAL A 2 -16.33 -0.91 12.20
CA VAL A 2 -16.76 -0.30 10.91
C VAL A 2 -17.77 0.84 11.08
N GLY A 3 -18.81 0.66 11.90
CA GLY A 3 -19.81 1.70 12.15
C GLY A 3 -19.25 2.95 12.84
N ALA A 4 -18.32 2.78 13.79
CA ALA A 4 -17.66 3.90 14.46
C ALA A 4 -16.74 4.68 13.52
N GLY A 5 -16.00 3.98 12.64
CA GLY A 5 -15.18 4.62 11.62
C GLY A 5 -16.00 5.40 10.59
N ALA A 6 -17.10 4.81 10.11
CA ALA A 6 -18.03 5.48 9.21
C ALA A 6 -18.67 6.72 9.85
N LEU A 7 -19.07 6.61 11.13
CA LEU A 7 -19.63 7.73 11.89
C LEU A 7 -18.59 8.84 12.08
N ALA A 8 -17.35 8.50 12.46
CA ALA A 8 -16.27 9.47 12.62
C ALA A 8 -15.96 10.18 11.29
N LEU A 9 -15.90 9.45 10.18
CA LEU A 9 -15.71 10.02 8.85
C LEU A 9 -16.86 10.99 8.49
N ALA A 10 -18.10 10.57 8.70
CA ALA A 10 -19.27 11.40 8.43
C ALA A 10 -19.29 12.66 9.29
N ALA A 11 -18.98 12.54 10.59
CA ALA A 11 -18.94 13.65 11.53
C ALA A 11 -17.83 14.66 11.17
N LEU A 12 -16.63 14.17 10.86
CA LEU A 12 -15.51 15.03 10.44
C LEU A 12 -15.82 15.73 9.10
N THR A 13 -16.40 15.01 8.14
CA THR A 13 -16.80 15.59 6.85
C THR A 13 -17.92 16.62 7.02
N GLY A 14 -18.90 16.36 7.89
CA GLY A 14 -19.95 17.31 8.22
C GLY A 14 -19.40 18.57 8.88
N LEU A 15 -18.47 18.42 9.82
CA LEU A 15 -17.81 19.54 10.48
C LEU A 15 -17.04 20.41 9.47
N THR A 16 -16.30 19.80 8.54
CA THR A 16 -15.57 20.55 7.51
C THR A 16 -16.51 21.26 6.53
N VAL A 17 -17.67 20.67 6.20
CA VAL A 17 -18.72 21.37 5.40
C VAL A 17 -19.27 22.57 6.15
N VAL A 18 -19.51 22.46 7.46
CA VAL A 18 -19.99 23.58 8.30
C VAL A 18 -18.95 24.70 8.38
N VAL A 19 -17.65 24.35 8.52
CA VAL A 19 -16.57 25.32 8.68
C VAL A 19 -16.19 26.00 7.35
N LEU A 20 -16.07 25.23 6.27
CA LEU A 20 -15.60 25.74 4.97
C LEU A 20 -16.75 26.24 4.08
N GLY A 21 -17.97 25.74 4.31
CA GLY A 21 -19.13 26.00 3.49
C GLY A 21 -19.28 25.02 2.32
N PRO A 22 -20.52 24.75 1.85
CA PRO A 22 -20.79 23.80 0.77
C PRO A 22 -20.23 24.23 -0.58
N GLU A 23 -20.05 25.54 -0.81
CA GLU A 23 -19.51 26.05 -2.07
C GLU A 23 -18.04 25.68 -2.29
N THR A 24 -17.25 25.56 -1.22
CA THR A 24 -15.87 25.06 -1.31
C THR A 24 -15.84 23.62 -1.83
N TYR A 25 -16.77 22.77 -1.40
CA TYR A 25 -16.89 21.39 -1.91
C TYR A 25 -17.33 21.36 -3.36
N ARG A 26 -18.29 22.21 -3.74
CA ARG A 26 -18.74 22.34 -5.11
C ARG A 26 -17.60 22.78 -6.03
N ALA A 27 -16.89 23.84 -5.68
CA ALA A 27 -15.73 24.33 -6.42
C ALA A 27 -14.65 23.26 -6.53
N TYR A 28 -14.33 22.56 -5.43
CA TYR A 28 -13.37 21.46 -5.48
C TYR A 28 -13.80 20.35 -6.46
N ILE A 29 -15.07 19.94 -6.44
CA ILE A 29 -15.58 18.88 -7.32
C ILE A 29 -15.65 19.32 -8.78
N GLN A 30 -16.02 20.59 -9.04
CA GLN A 30 -16.20 21.10 -10.41
C GLN A 30 -14.89 21.56 -11.05
N ASP A 31 -13.97 22.09 -10.26
CA ASP A 31 -12.78 22.78 -10.78
C ASP A 31 -11.49 21.98 -10.51
N VAL A 32 -11.35 21.35 -9.34
CA VAL A 32 -10.09 20.69 -8.94
C VAL A 32 -10.10 19.20 -9.30
N LEU A 33 -11.18 18.48 -8.98
CA LEU A 33 -11.26 17.04 -9.21
C LEU A 33 -11.09 16.65 -10.70
N PRO A 34 -11.63 17.41 -11.67
CA PRO A 34 -11.37 17.17 -13.08
C PRO A 34 -9.94 17.48 -13.48
N GLU A 35 -9.16 18.28 -12.75
CA GLU A 35 -7.74 18.49 -13.06
C GLU A 35 -6.85 17.39 -12.45
N ILE A 36 -7.31 16.73 -11.39
CA ILE A 36 -6.52 15.71 -10.70
C ILE A 36 -6.31 14.44 -11.56
N HIS A 37 -7.19 14.15 -12.51
CA HIS A 37 -7.07 12.93 -13.32
C HIS A 37 -5.75 12.86 -14.12
N TRP A 38 -5.14 13.99 -14.45
CA TRP A 38 -3.85 14.06 -15.13
C TRP A 38 -2.69 13.50 -14.30
N PHE A 39 -2.79 13.55 -12.97
CA PHE A 39 -1.79 13.00 -12.08
C PHE A 39 -1.81 11.47 -12.01
N ARG A 40 -2.91 10.83 -12.48
CA ARG A 40 -3.03 9.37 -12.52
C ARG A 40 -1.94 8.75 -13.40
N VAL A 41 -1.65 9.38 -14.52
CA VAL A 41 -0.63 8.94 -15.50
C VAL A 41 0.76 9.54 -15.23
N GLY A 42 0.97 10.13 -14.05
CA GLY A 42 2.29 10.60 -13.62
C GLY A 42 3.29 9.44 -13.49
N TRP A 43 4.55 9.69 -13.85
CA TRP A 43 5.64 8.71 -13.73
C TRP A 43 5.94 8.28 -12.29
N ASN A 44 5.63 9.14 -11.32
CA ASN A 44 5.77 8.91 -9.88
C ASN A 44 4.52 8.29 -9.23
N ASN A 45 3.45 8.02 -9.98
CA ASN A 45 2.26 7.40 -9.42
C ASN A 45 2.49 5.89 -9.17
N ALA A 46 2.61 5.51 -7.91
CA ALA A 46 2.84 4.16 -7.43
C ALA A 46 1.57 3.31 -7.28
N SER A 47 0.40 3.83 -7.64
CA SER A 47 -0.86 3.09 -7.57
C SER A 47 -1.05 2.09 -8.71
N LEU A 48 -1.97 1.14 -8.51
CA LEU A 48 -2.45 0.25 -9.56
C LEU A 48 -3.10 1.03 -10.72
N MET A 49 -3.87 2.07 -10.41
CA MET A 49 -4.47 2.94 -11.43
C MET A 49 -3.40 3.59 -12.31
N GLY A 50 -2.32 4.10 -11.70
CA GLY A 50 -1.21 4.69 -12.44
C GLY A 50 -0.48 3.68 -13.33
N PHE A 51 -0.27 2.45 -12.84
CA PHE A 51 0.30 1.36 -13.63
C PHE A 51 -0.51 1.09 -14.91
N TRP A 52 -1.80 0.79 -14.77
CA TRP A 52 -2.66 0.44 -15.90
C TRP A 52 -2.86 1.60 -16.87
N SER A 53 -2.98 2.83 -16.35
CA SER A 53 -3.15 4.02 -17.20
C SER A 53 -1.89 4.31 -18.02
N ARG A 54 -0.68 4.14 -17.46
CA ARG A 54 0.57 4.31 -18.23
C ARG A 54 0.69 3.31 -19.39
N LEU A 55 0.16 2.10 -19.23
CA LEU A 55 0.25 1.06 -20.25
C LEU A 55 -0.81 1.20 -21.34
N PHE A 56 -2.02 1.66 -21.01
CA PHE A 56 -3.15 1.57 -21.93
C PHE A 56 -3.91 2.89 -22.18
N ASP A 57 -3.74 3.91 -21.34
CA ASP A 57 -4.45 5.18 -21.49
C ASP A 57 -3.59 6.38 -21.01
N PRO A 58 -2.43 6.62 -21.64
CA PRO A 58 -1.61 7.78 -21.33
C PRO A 58 -2.39 9.03 -21.79
N ALA A 59 -2.48 10.03 -20.90
CA ALA A 59 -3.18 11.28 -21.19
C ALA A 59 -2.68 11.94 -22.50
N PRO A 60 -3.54 12.72 -23.18
CA PRO A 60 -3.24 13.34 -24.47
C PRO A 60 -1.94 14.17 -24.47
N GLU A 61 -1.28 14.18 -25.62
CA GLU A 61 0.04 14.80 -25.85
C GLU A 61 0.11 16.31 -25.54
N ARG A 62 -1.03 17.02 -25.62
CA ARG A 62 -1.11 18.47 -25.47
C ARG A 62 -0.83 18.98 -24.06
N GLU A 63 -0.76 18.10 -23.07
CA GLU A 63 -0.61 18.48 -21.66
C GLU A 63 0.78 18.17 -21.07
N ARG A 64 1.76 17.72 -21.89
CA ARG A 64 2.99 17.13 -21.34
C ARG A 64 4.28 17.58 -22.02
N LEU A 65 5.06 18.39 -21.29
CA LEU A 65 6.49 18.58 -21.57
C LEU A 65 7.41 17.67 -20.74
N ARG A 66 6.93 17.06 -19.63
CA ARG A 66 7.82 16.42 -18.64
C ARG A 66 7.61 14.93 -18.35
N SER A 67 6.51 14.31 -18.80
CA SER A 67 6.21 12.91 -18.41
C SER A 67 5.41 12.15 -19.48
N ARG A 68 5.88 12.15 -20.73
CA ARG A 68 5.20 11.46 -21.82
C ARG A 68 5.50 9.96 -21.78
N THR A 69 4.46 9.12 -21.84
CA THR A 69 4.60 7.67 -21.91
C THR A 69 3.93 7.16 -23.18
N GLU A 70 4.62 6.30 -23.91
CA GLU A 70 4.07 5.57 -25.04
C GLU A 70 3.29 4.35 -24.52
N PRO A 71 2.00 4.20 -24.89
CA PRO A 71 1.21 3.06 -24.45
C PRO A 71 1.65 1.78 -25.16
N LEU A 72 1.42 0.64 -24.52
CA LEU A 72 1.50 -0.66 -25.19
C LEU A 72 0.38 -0.82 -26.22
N LEU A 73 -0.83 -0.39 -25.86
CA LEU A 73 -2.02 -0.38 -26.71
C LEU A 73 -2.94 0.72 -26.21
N TYR A 74 -3.41 1.62 -27.06
CA TYR A 74 -4.35 2.66 -26.64
C TYR A 74 -5.76 2.07 -26.44
N SER A 75 -6.12 1.82 -25.17
CA SER A 75 -7.43 1.29 -24.75
C SER A 75 -7.80 1.76 -23.33
N PRO A 76 -8.56 2.87 -23.21
CA PRO A 76 -9.09 3.36 -21.92
C PRO A 76 -9.98 2.34 -21.19
N ALA A 77 -10.64 1.45 -21.93
CA ALA A 77 -11.43 0.37 -21.35
C ALA A 77 -10.52 -0.65 -20.64
N LEU A 78 -9.41 -1.04 -21.27
CA LEU A 78 -8.46 -1.99 -20.69
C LEU A 78 -7.73 -1.41 -19.47
N ALA A 79 -7.34 -0.13 -19.53
CA ALA A 79 -6.77 0.58 -18.38
C ALA A 79 -7.70 0.53 -17.17
N ARG A 80 -8.97 0.90 -17.36
CA ARG A 80 -9.99 0.89 -16.30
C ARG A 80 -10.26 -0.52 -15.81
N ALA A 81 -10.49 -1.48 -16.69
CA ALA A 81 -10.77 -2.86 -16.31
C ALA A 81 -9.62 -3.46 -15.49
N GLY A 82 -8.37 -3.30 -15.95
CA GLY A 82 -7.19 -3.80 -15.23
C GLY A 82 -7.03 -3.17 -13.85
N ALA A 83 -7.22 -1.86 -13.74
CA ALA A 83 -7.17 -1.16 -12.46
C ALA A 83 -8.26 -1.65 -11.49
N TRP A 84 -9.51 -1.72 -11.94
CA TRP A 84 -10.63 -2.16 -11.10
C TRP A 84 -10.51 -3.61 -10.67
N LEU A 85 -10.12 -4.52 -11.57
CA LEU A 85 -9.92 -5.93 -11.23
C LEU A 85 -8.78 -6.10 -10.23
N SER A 86 -7.67 -5.38 -10.43
CA SER A 86 -6.51 -5.43 -9.52
C SER A 86 -6.86 -4.86 -8.14
N SER A 87 -7.57 -3.73 -8.09
CA SER A 87 -8.03 -3.12 -6.84
C SER A 87 -9.05 -4.01 -6.12
N ALA A 88 -10.00 -4.60 -6.85
CA ALA A 88 -10.97 -5.55 -6.29
C ALA A 88 -10.27 -6.77 -5.69
N LEU A 89 -9.23 -7.29 -6.36
CA LEU A 89 -8.41 -8.38 -5.83
C LEU A 89 -7.70 -7.99 -4.53
N VAL A 90 -7.04 -6.82 -4.48
CA VAL A 90 -6.39 -6.33 -3.25
C VAL A 90 -7.39 -6.19 -2.11
N VAL A 91 -8.57 -5.63 -2.36
CA VAL A 91 -9.64 -5.48 -1.36
C VAL A 91 -10.18 -6.84 -0.91
N ALA A 92 -10.40 -7.78 -1.84
CA ALA A 92 -10.88 -9.11 -1.52
C ALA A 92 -9.88 -9.88 -0.64
N VAL A 93 -8.59 -9.82 -0.98
CA VAL A 93 -7.51 -10.42 -0.20
C VAL A 93 -7.44 -9.76 1.18
N LEU A 94 -7.44 -8.44 1.28
CA LEU A 94 -7.44 -7.73 2.57
C LEU A 94 -8.64 -8.14 3.43
N ALA A 95 -9.86 -8.14 2.87
CA ALA A 95 -11.07 -8.53 3.59
C ALA A 95 -11.01 -9.98 4.07
N TRP A 96 -10.46 -10.88 3.26
CA TRP A 96 -10.26 -12.28 3.64
C TRP A 96 -9.25 -12.44 4.79
N VAL A 97 -8.12 -11.75 4.72
CA VAL A 97 -7.06 -11.76 5.74
C VAL A 97 -7.57 -11.15 7.06
N VAL A 98 -8.19 -9.97 7.01
CA VAL A 98 -8.71 -9.26 8.19
C VAL A 98 -9.79 -10.06 8.92
N ARG A 99 -10.63 -10.82 8.21
CA ARG A 99 -11.64 -11.70 8.81
C ARG A 99 -11.04 -12.83 9.67
N ARG A 100 -9.76 -13.14 9.49
CA ARG A 100 -9.06 -14.20 10.23
C ARG A 100 -8.29 -13.68 11.46
N VAL A 101 -8.21 -12.36 11.64
CA VAL A 101 -7.56 -11.70 12.78
C VAL A 101 -8.29 -12.05 14.07
N ARG A 102 -7.55 -12.56 15.07
CA ARG A 102 -8.11 -12.92 16.39
C ARG A 102 -7.32 -12.31 17.55
N ALA A 103 -6.02 -12.10 17.40
CA ALA A 103 -5.18 -11.55 18.45
C ALA A 103 -4.95 -10.05 18.28
N ARG A 104 -4.60 -9.35 19.38
CA ARG A 104 -4.32 -7.91 19.34
C ARG A 104 -3.12 -7.57 18.44
N ALA A 105 -2.06 -8.37 18.47
CA ALA A 105 -0.89 -8.18 17.60
C ALA A 105 -1.24 -8.28 16.11
N ASP A 106 -2.21 -9.14 15.77
CA ASP A 106 -2.72 -9.30 14.41
C ASP A 106 -3.52 -8.06 13.96
N GLU A 107 -4.12 -7.29 14.89
CA GLU A 107 -4.86 -6.06 14.58
C GLU A 107 -3.94 -4.94 14.06
N ASP A 108 -2.75 -4.79 14.64
CA ASP A 108 -1.77 -3.79 14.20
C ASP A 108 -1.25 -4.11 12.79
N LEU A 109 -1.03 -5.40 12.51
CA LEU A 109 -0.61 -5.86 11.18
C LEU A 109 -1.74 -5.72 10.16
N ALA A 110 -2.97 -6.02 10.55
CA ALA A 110 -4.17 -5.79 9.72
C ALA A 110 -4.36 -4.30 9.40
N PHE A 111 -4.10 -3.40 10.35
CA PHE A 111 -4.09 -1.97 10.10
C PHE A 111 -2.99 -1.57 9.11
N GLY A 112 -1.76 -2.06 9.28
CA GLY A 112 -0.67 -1.84 8.33
C GLY A 112 -0.99 -2.32 6.91
N LEU A 113 -1.60 -3.51 6.79
CA LEU A 113 -2.08 -4.04 5.52
C LEU A 113 -3.16 -3.15 4.89
N ALA A 114 -4.08 -2.61 5.69
CA ALA A 114 -5.10 -1.69 5.21
C ALA A 114 -4.51 -0.39 4.68
N VAL A 115 -3.50 0.18 5.36
CA VAL A 115 -2.78 1.39 4.89
C VAL A 115 -2.05 1.11 3.58
N THR A 116 -1.36 -0.03 3.48
CA THR A 116 -0.65 -0.42 2.25
C THR A 116 -1.62 -0.65 1.08
N ALA A 117 -2.73 -1.34 1.33
CA ALA A 117 -3.79 -1.54 0.36
C ALA A 117 -4.42 -0.22 -0.09
N MET A 118 -4.66 0.72 0.83
CA MET A 118 -5.18 2.05 0.51
C MET A 118 -4.28 2.77 -0.50
N LEU A 119 -2.96 2.73 -0.33
CA LEU A 119 -2.03 3.33 -1.29
C LEU A 119 -2.02 2.62 -2.64
N LEU A 120 -2.10 1.29 -2.67
CA LEU A 120 -2.19 0.52 -3.91
C LEU A 120 -3.45 0.84 -4.72
N ILE A 121 -4.60 0.99 -4.06
CA ILE A 121 -5.90 1.19 -4.72
C ILE A 121 -6.25 2.67 -4.94
N SER A 122 -5.56 3.60 -4.27
CA SER A 122 -5.75 5.04 -4.48
C SER A 122 -5.56 5.39 -5.96
N PRO A 123 -6.33 6.32 -6.55
CA PRO A 123 -6.10 6.77 -7.92
C PRO A 123 -4.70 7.38 -8.11
N ILE A 124 -4.14 7.97 -7.05
CA ILE A 124 -2.83 8.62 -7.03
C ILE A 124 -2.11 8.24 -5.74
N ALA A 125 -0.89 7.74 -5.86
CA ALA A 125 -0.01 7.48 -4.73
C ALA A 125 1.40 7.97 -5.07
N TRP A 126 1.82 9.09 -4.48
CA TRP A 126 3.15 9.66 -4.68
C TRP A 126 4.05 9.35 -3.48
N ASP A 127 5.35 9.59 -3.68
CA ASP A 127 6.42 9.39 -2.71
C ASP A 127 6.15 10.01 -1.33
N HIS A 128 5.61 11.22 -1.27
CA HIS A 128 5.28 11.86 0.01
C HIS A 128 4.15 11.15 0.79
N TYR A 129 3.37 10.26 0.16
CA TYR A 129 2.38 9.42 0.87
C TYR A 129 3.04 8.22 1.56
N PHE A 130 4.29 7.88 1.21
CA PHE A 130 5.01 6.78 1.83
C PHE A 130 5.37 7.05 3.30
N LEU A 131 5.20 8.29 3.79
CA LEU A 131 5.23 8.57 5.23
C LEU A 131 4.17 7.78 6.00
N LEU A 132 3.03 7.47 5.37
CA LEU A 132 2.00 6.62 5.98
C LEU A 132 2.48 5.16 6.13
N LEU A 133 3.51 4.75 5.39
CA LEU A 133 4.06 3.40 5.45
C LEU A 133 4.98 3.17 6.65
N LEU A 134 5.32 4.21 7.43
CA LEU A 134 6.13 4.02 8.64
C LEU A 134 5.49 2.99 9.59
N VAL A 135 4.17 3.04 9.78
CA VAL A 135 3.44 2.08 10.62
C VAL A 135 3.53 0.65 10.06
N PRO A 136 3.10 0.32 8.82
CA PRO A 136 3.21 -1.03 8.30
C PRO A 136 4.66 -1.54 8.25
N LEU A 137 5.64 -0.68 7.95
CA LEU A 137 7.05 -1.08 7.95
C LEU A 137 7.52 -1.49 9.36
N THR A 138 7.16 -0.72 10.39
CA THR A 138 7.53 -1.06 11.78
C THR A 138 6.85 -2.36 12.22
N VAL A 139 5.56 -2.52 11.97
CA VAL A 139 4.82 -3.72 12.39
C VAL A 139 5.35 -4.97 11.68
N VAL A 140 5.59 -4.91 10.37
CA VAL A 140 6.19 -6.03 9.63
C VAL A 140 7.61 -6.31 10.16
N TRP A 141 8.44 -5.28 10.36
CA TRP A 141 9.80 -5.46 10.89
C TRP A 141 9.85 -6.18 12.23
N LEU A 142 8.94 -5.87 13.14
CA LEU A 142 8.86 -6.49 14.47
C LEU A 142 8.36 -7.94 14.42
N GLY A 143 7.51 -8.29 13.45
CA GLY A 143 7.00 -9.65 13.28
C GLY A 143 7.98 -10.58 12.55
N LEU A 144 8.77 -10.05 11.62
CA LEU A 144 9.59 -10.88 10.73
C LEU A 144 10.49 -11.86 11.50
N PRO A 145 10.56 -13.14 11.06
CA PRO A 145 11.46 -14.12 11.65
C PRO A 145 12.92 -13.66 11.50
N PRO A 146 13.85 -14.18 12.32
CA PRO A 146 15.28 -13.84 12.23
C PRO A 146 15.97 -14.31 10.93
N SER A 147 15.20 -14.74 9.92
CA SER A 147 15.68 -15.09 8.60
C SER A 147 16.33 -13.88 7.90
N ARG A 148 17.59 -14.06 7.48
CA ARG A 148 18.33 -13.04 6.71
C ARG A 148 17.58 -12.64 5.44
N TRP A 149 16.92 -13.59 4.77
CA TRP A 149 16.22 -13.33 3.52
C TRP A 149 15.01 -12.41 3.71
N ALA A 150 14.20 -12.62 4.75
CA ALA A 150 13.05 -11.77 5.02
C ALA A 150 13.45 -10.32 5.30
N LYS A 151 14.51 -10.14 6.10
CA LYS A 151 15.07 -8.81 6.39
C LYS A 151 15.67 -8.14 5.16
N LEU A 152 16.37 -8.89 4.31
CA LEU A 152 16.90 -8.37 3.04
C LEU A 152 15.77 -7.97 2.07
N SER A 153 14.70 -8.76 1.99
CA SER A 153 13.52 -8.41 1.18
C SER A 153 12.86 -7.14 1.67
N LEU A 154 12.65 -6.99 2.99
CA LEU A 154 12.10 -5.76 3.55
C LEU A 154 13.02 -4.56 3.34
N LEU A 155 14.34 -4.72 3.51
CA LEU A 155 15.31 -3.68 3.21
C LEU A 155 15.26 -3.25 1.73
N ALA A 156 15.18 -4.21 0.80
CA ALA A 156 15.06 -3.91 -0.62
C ALA A 156 13.77 -3.13 -0.94
N ILE A 157 12.65 -3.49 -0.29
CA ILE A 157 11.37 -2.76 -0.40
C ILE A 157 11.53 -1.32 0.11
N VAL A 158 12.11 -1.13 1.30
CA VAL A 158 12.34 0.21 1.87
C VAL A 158 13.24 1.05 0.97
N LEU A 159 14.37 0.50 0.51
CA LEU A 159 15.26 1.20 -0.41
C LEU A 159 14.55 1.59 -1.70
N THR A 160 13.70 0.72 -2.23
CA THR A 160 12.93 0.99 -3.46
C THR A 160 11.89 2.09 -3.26
N LEU A 161 11.17 2.09 -2.14
CA LEU A 161 10.13 3.08 -1.83
C LEU A 161 10.73 4.47 -1.57
N TRP A 162 11.92 4.55 -0.95
CA TRP A 162 12.60 5.81 -0.63
C TRP A 162 13.63 6.24 -1.68
N LEU A 163 13.81 5.47 -2.75
CA LEU A 163 14.69 5.86 -3.84
C LEU A 163 14.09 7.06 -4.56
N ASN A 164 14.86 8.15 -4.63
CA ASN A 164 14.45 9.33 -5.38
C ASN A 164 14.22 8.94 -6.85
N PRO A 165 12.99 9.10 -7.39
CA PRO A 165 12.67 8.67 -8.75
C PRO A 165 13.51 9.40 -9.81
N ALA A 166 14.00 10.60 -9.52
CA ALA A 166 14.91 11.32 -10.42
C ALA A 166 16.20 10.53 -10.67
N VAL A 167 16.73 9.82 -9.67
CA VAL A 167 17.92 8.98 -9.83
C VAL A 167 17.66 7.86 -10.83
N LEU A 168 16.50 7.21 -10.73
CA LEU A 168 16.09 6.19 -11.70
C LEU A 168 15.87 6.80 -13.09
N TRP A 169 15.22 7.95 -13.18
CA TRP A 169 14.99 8.59 -14.47
C TRP A 169 16.29 8.99 -15.16
N THR A 170 17.28 9.49 -14.43
CA THR A 170 18.59 9.81 -14.98
C THR A 170 19.36 8.54 -15.38
N ALA A 171 19.35 7.50 -14.55
CA ALA A 171 20.04 6.24 -14.84
C ALA A 171 19.51 5.54 -16.10
N PHE A 172 18.22 5.72 -16.41
CA PHE A 172 17.56 5.16 -17.60
C PHE A 172 17.31 6.20 -18.71
N ASP A 173 17.95 7.37 -18.64
CA ASP A 173 17.91 8.41 -19.69
C ASP A 173 16.47 8.84 -20.06
N LEU A 174 15.60 8.98 -19.05
CA LEU A 174 14.20 9.40 -19.17
C LEU A 174 14.02 10.91 -19.05
N GLY A 175 15.05 11.67 -18.68
CA GLY A 175 15.00 13.11 -18.46
C GLY A 175 14.63 13.89 -19.72
N GLY A 176 13.33 14.11 -19.96
CA GLY A 176 12.80 14.80 -21.13
C GLY A 176 12.50 13.89 -22.33
N ARG A 177 12.66 12.57 -22.20
CA ARG A 177 12.34 11.60 -23.25
C ARG A 177 10.97 10.97 -23.05
N VAL A 178 10.45 10.37 -24.12
CA VAL A 178 9.23 9.56 -24.05
C VAL A 178 9.56 8.21 -23.40
N ALA A 179 8.86 7.88 -22.31
CA ALA A 179 8.99 6.58 -21.68
C ALA A 179 8.30 5.51 -22.54
N ARG A 180 9.07 4.49 -22.94
CA ARG A 180 8.56 3.33 -23.68
C ARG A 180 7.75 2.39 -22.78
N PRO A 181 6.93 1.48 -23.34
CA PRO A 181 6.19 0.50 -22.55
C PRO A 181 7.06 -0.31 -21.57
N ILE A 182 8.29 -0.66 -21.96
CA ILE A 182 9.22 -1.38 -21.07
C ILE A 182 9.59 -0.54 -19.83
N HIS A 183 9.76 0.77 -19.96
CA HIS A 183 10.03 1.67 -18.83
C HIS A 183 8.81 1.77 -17.91
N ALA A 184 7.60 1.81 -18.50
CA ALA A 184 6.35 1.77 -17.75
C ALA A 184 6.20 0.47 -16.97
N LEU A 185 6.55 -0.68 -17.54
CA LEU A 185 6.50 -1.99 -16.89
C LEU A 185 7.58 -2.19 -15.81
N THR A 186 8.72 -1.54 -15.93
CA THR A 186 9.88 -1.76 -15.05
C THR A 186 10.10 -0.55 -14.13
N VAL A 187 10.89 0.41 -14.57
CA VAL A 187 11.41 1.54 -13.78
C VAL A 187 10.30 2.37 -13.15
N LEU A 188 9.30 2.76 -13.93
CA LEU A 188 8.21 3.63 -13.45
C LEU A 188 7.24 2.92 -12.50
N SER A 189 7.28 1.60 -12.45
CA SER A 189 6.38 0.77 -11.64
C SER A 189 7.08 0.11 -10.47
N CYS A 190 8.37 0.39 -10.28
CA CYS A 190 9.17 -0.11 -9.18
C CYS A 190 8.56 0.20 -7.79
N PRO A 191 8.10 1.44 -7.50
CA PRO A 191 7.46 1.73 -6.21
C PRO A 191 6.15 0.95 -6.00
N MET A 192 5.38 0.73 -7.07
CA MET A 192 4.14 -0.05 -7.03
C MET A 192 4.42 -1.53 -6.72
N TYR A 193 5.47 -2.11 -7.32
CA TYR A 193 5.92 -3.46 -6.97
C TYR A 193 6.44 -3.55 -5.53
N ALA A 194 7.11 -2.52 -5.02
CA ALA A 194 7.54 -2.47 -3.62
C ALA A 194 6.35 -2.43 -2.66
N LEU A 195 5.29 -1.69 -2.98
CA LEU A 195 4.02 -1.71 -2.23
C LEU A 195 3.36 -3.11 -2.26
N LEU A 196 3.31 -3.77 -3.42
CA LEU A 196 2.82 -5.16 -3.52
C LEU A 196 3.67 -6.13 -2.71
N GLY A 197 5.00 -5.94 -2.70
CA GLY A 197 5.93 -6.72 -1.89
C GLY A 197 5.68 -6.54 -0.40
N LEU A 198 5.50 -5.30 0.07
CA LEU A 198 5.17 -5.00 1.47
C LEU A 198 3.82 -5.62 1.87
N PHE A 199 2.80 -5.47 1.03
CA PHE A 199 1.49 -6.07 1.24
C PHE A 199 1.58 -7.59 1.34
N SER A 200 2.34 -8.23 0.44
CA SER A 200 2.54 -9.68 0.43
C SER A 200 3.30 -10.17 1.67
N LEU A 201 4.37 -9.47 2.08
CA LEU A 201 5.10 -9.79 3.31
C LEU A 201 4.22 -9.69 4.55
N GLY A 202 3.38 -8.66 4.65
CA GLY A 202 2.42 -8.54 5.77
C GLY A 202 1.40 -9.67 5.80
N ILE A 203 0.95 -10.17 4.64
CA ILE A 203 0.07 -11.34 4.56
C ILE A 203 0.79 -12.61 5.02
N LEU A 204 2.04 -12.80 4.59
CA LEU A 204 2.84 -13.97 4.97
C LEU A 204 3.08 -13.98 6.49
N GLU A 205 3.38 -12.82 7.07
CA GLU A 205 3.60 -12.66 8.50
C GLU A 205 2.34 -13.00 9.31
N LEU A 206 1.18 -12.46 8.91
CA LEU A 206 -0.09 -12.75 9.58
C LEU A 206 -0.45 -14.25 9.55
N ASN A 207 -0.14 -14.93 8.45
CA ASN A 207 -0.36 -16.37 8.33
C ASN A 207 0.67 -17.22 9.10
N GLY A 208 1.86 -16.68 9.35
CA GLY A 208 2.94 -17.34 10.09
C GLY A 208 2.76 -17.31 11.61
N GLY A 209 2.31 -16.18 12.17
CA GLY A 209 2.14 -15.96 13.61
C GLY A 209 1.19 -16.95 14.30
N SER A 210 0.19 -17.47 13.58
CA SER A 210 -0.75 -18.48 14.10
C SER A 210 -0.10 -19.84 14.45
N ARG A 211 1.18 -20.06 14.13
CA ARG A 211 1.85 -21.36 14.35
C ARG A 211 2.85 -21.38 15.52
N GLY A 212 3.18 -20.23 16.11
CA GLY A 212 4.33 -20.11 17.03
C GLY A 212 4.03 -20.24 18.53
N MET A 213 2.82 -19.93 18.99
CA MET A 213 2.40 -20.22 20.36
C MET A 213 1.87 -21.66 20.43
N GLY A 214 2.80 -22.61 20.31
CA GLY A 214 2.56 -23.93 20.89
C GLY A 214 2.15 -23.74 22.34
N PRO A 215 1.18 -24.51 22.86
CA PRO A 215 0.69 -24.36 24.22
C PRO A 215 1.91 -24.35 25.13
N ALA A 216 2.17 -23.19 25.75
CA ALA A 216 3.19 -23.06 26.77
C ALA A 216 2.99 -24.27 27.66
N SER A 217 3.97 -25.18 27.63
CA SER A 217 3.89 -26.44 28.32
C SER A 217 3.44 -26.07 29.71
N SER A 218 2.26 -26.55 30.08
CA SER A 218 1.89 -26.71 31.46
C SER A 218 2.99 -27.59 32.02
N ALA A 219 4.06 -26.94 32.47
CA ALA A 219 5.03 -27.46 33.40
C ALA A 219 4.19 -27.75 34.62
N SER A 220 3.59 -28.95 34.54
CA SER A 220 3.22 -29.79 35.65
C SER A 220 4.32 -29.60 36.66
N GLY A 221 4.03 -28.73 37.63
CA GLY A 221 4.67 -28.78 38.92
C GLY A 221 4.36 -30.15 39.47
N ASP A 222 5.23 -31.11 39.19
CA ASP A 222 5.40 -32.23 40.09
C ASP A 222 6.32 -31.72 41.19
N ASN A 223 5.66 -31.02 42.11
CA ASN A 223 6.23 -30.38 43.25
C ASN A 223 6.83 -31.49 44.12
N THR A 224 8.15 -31.49 44.18
CA THR A 224 8.95 -32.33 45.04
C THR A 224 8.47 -32.17 46.48
N GLN A 225 7.61 -33.08 46.94
CA GLN A 225 7.34 -33.33 48.36
C GLN A 225 8.57 -34.00 48.96
N MET A 226 9.60 -33.22 49.26
CA MET A 226 10.72 -33.65 50.11
C MET A 226 11.12 -32.45 50.96
N ALA A 227 10.63 -32.41 52.20
CA ALA A 227 11.35 -31.97 53.40
C ALA A 227 10.35 -31.62 54.51
N GLY A 228 10.43 -32.35 55.62
CA GLY A 228 9.70 -32.00 56.84
C GLY A 228 9.65 -33.10 57.89
N GLY A 229 10.77 -33.78 58.13
CA GLY A 229 10.99 -34.52 59.36
C GLY A 229 11.85 -33.68 60.31
N SER A 230 11.40 -33.53 61.55
CA SER A 230 12.25 -33.27 62.72
C SER A 230 11.39 -33.32 64.00
N ASP A 231 11.72 -34.32 64.83
CA ASP A 231 11.71 -34.43 66.29
C ASP A 231 10.39 -34.39 67.10
#